data_AF-A0A662FY69-F1
#
_entry.id   AF-A0A662FY69-F1
#
_cell.length_a   1.000
_cell.length_b   1.000
_cell.length_c   1.000
_cell.angle_alpha   90.00
_cell.angle_beta   90.00
_cell.angle_gamma   90.00
#
_symmetry.space_group_name_H-M   'P 1'
#
loop_
_entity.id
_entity.type
_entity.pdbx_description
1 polymer ?
#
loop_
_entity_poly.entity_id
_entity_poly.type
_entity_poly.pdbx_seq_one_letter_code
_entity_poly.pdbx_strand_id
1 'polypeptide(L)'
;MSCHIDLNELYNCVRKTVLNFLPHLGRIEIKGTYVFGTNYDRLKYMIAKTIARILSTTGCFSEIYYADIASGEFITGQIYFGRDVDIILFPKNSIIKDKIKEILPIIEKTINNAVADAIKGFQQYEALERIIRTNGIVEFHLDDTYTRAILAKKKNRTLSDINAIRIYPDEHS
;
A
#
# COMPACT_ATOMS: atom_id res chain seq x y z
N MET A 1 -3.51 -25.22 5.60
CA MET A 1 -3.61 -24.25 4.48
C MET A 1 -2.24 -23.65 4.25
N SER A 2 -1.66 -23.80 3.06
CA SER A 2 -0.45 -23.09 2.66
C SER A 2 -0.82 -21.69 2.18
N CYS A 3 -0.08 -20.68 2.63
CA CYS A 3 -0.16 -19.35 2.06
C CYS A 3 0.63 -19.37 0.75
N HIS A 4 -0.05 -19.30 -0.40
CA HIS A 4 0.59 -19.16 -1.69
C HIS A 4 0.24 -17.79 -2.28
N ILE A 5 1.26 -17.01 -2.62
CA ILE A 5 1.11 -15.69 -3.21
C ILE A 5 1.76 -15.75 -4.59
N ASP A 6 0.95 -15.61 -5.63
CA ASP A 6 1.45 -15.56 -7.01
C ASP A 6 2.05 -14.18 -7.29
N LEU A 7 3.39 -14.11 -7.26
CA LEU A 7 4.14 -12.88 -7.49
C LEU A 7 3.98 -12.37 -8.94
N ASN A 8 3.74 -13.26 -9.91
CA ASN A 8 3.52 -12.85 -11.30
C ASN A 8 2.15 -12.22 -11.47
N GLU A 9 1.12 -12.80 -10.86
CA GLU A 9 -0.22 -12.21 -10.84
C GLU A 9 -0.19 -10.82 -10.17
N LEU A 10 0.47 -10.73 -9.02
CA LEU A 10 0.66 -9.48 -8.27
C LEU A 10 1.31 -8.40 -9.13
N TYR A 11 2.46 -8.72 -9.74
CA TYR A 11 3.18 -7.81 -10.63
C TYR A 11 2.29 -7.33 -11.78
N ASN A 12 1.65 -8.24 -12.50
CA ASN A 12 0.87 -7.92 -13.69
C ASN A 12 -0.37 -7.09 -13.36
N CYS A 13 -1.08 -7.42 -12.29
CA CYS A 13 -2.27 -6.68 -11.87
C CYS A 13 -1.94 -5.27 -11.39
N VAL A 14 -0.89 -5.09 -10.59
CA VAL A 14 -0.44 -3.77 -10.15
C VAL A 14 0.01 -2.94 -11.35
N ARG A 15 0.87 -3.50 -12.21
CA ARG A 15 1.35 -2.81 -13.42
C ARG A 15 0.19 -2.34 -14.29
N LYS A 16 -0.79 -3.22 -14.55
CA LYS A 16 -1.99 -2.89 -15.32
C LYS A 16 -2.83 -1.80 -14.66
N THR A 17 -2.98 -1.84 -13.33
CA THR A 17 -3.71 -0.82 -12.56
C THR A 17 -3.07 0.56 -12.75
N VAL A 18 -1.74 0.64 -12.62
CA VAL A 18 -1.00 1.89 -12.79
C VAL A 18 -1.13 2.40 -14.24
N LEU A 19 -0.88 1.55 -15.24
CA LEU A 19 -0.98 1.92 -16.65
C LEU A 19 -2.35 2.48 -17.04
N ASN A 20 -3.43 1.85 -16.55
CA ASN A 20 -4.79 2.33 -16.80
C ASN A 20 -5.07 3.68 -16.14
N PHE A 21 -4.36 4.00 -15.07
CA PHE A 21 -4.56 5.23 -14.31
C PHE A 21 -3.67 6.38 -14.76
N LEU A 22 -2.54 6.09 -15.44
CA LEU A 22 -1.59 7.11 -15.91
C LEU A 22 -2.22 8.27 -16.73
N PRO A 23 -3.21 8.05 -17.61
CA PRO A 23 -3.85 9.16 -18.34
C PRO A 23 -4.64 10.13 -17.45
N HIS A 24 -5.00 9.69 -16.24
CA HIS A 24 -5.74 10.50 -15.26
C HIS A 24 -4.83 11.14 -14.22
N LEU A 25 -3.55 10.77 -14.23
CA LEU A 25 -2.56 11.30 -13.31
C LEU A 25 -2.09 12.67 -13.84
N GLY A 26 -2.24 13.69 -13.00
CA GLY A 26 -1.74 15.02 -13.35
C GLY A 26 -0.21 15.08 -13.34
N ARG A 27 0.35 16.27 -13.60
CA ARG A 27 1.78 16.49 -13.38
C ARG A 27 2.10 16.22 -11.91
N ILE A 28 3.18 15.47 -11.69
CA ILE A 28 3.68 15.17 -10.36
C ILE A 28 4.84 16.11 -10.02
N GLU A 29 4.79 16.69 -8.83
CA GLU A 29 5.86 17.47 -8.22
C GLU A 29 6.31 16.76 -6.94
N ILE A 30 7.62 16.68 -6.71
CA ILE A 30 8.19 16.05 -5.51
C ILE A 30 8.94 17.11 -4.71
N LYS A 31 8.66 17.20 -3.40
CA LYS A 31 9.41 18.05 -2.45
C LYS A 31 9.77 17.26 -1.20
N GLY A 32 11.06 16.93 -1.04
CA GLY A 32 11.50 16.07 0.07
C GLY A 32 10.84 14.69 -0.02
N THR A 33 10.12 14.30 1.04
CA THR A 33 9.36 13.05 1.11
C THR A 33 7.91 13.17 0.61
N TYR A 34 7.50 14.34 0.10
CA TYR A 34 6.14 14.59 -0.34
C TYR A 34 5.99 14.49 -1.86
N VAL A 35 4.91 13.87 -2.30
CA VAL A 35 4.51 13.78 -3.70
C VAL A 35 3.20 14.51 -3.88
N PHE A 36 3.22 15.56 -4.70
CA PHE A 36 2.06 16.35 -5.06
C PHE A 36 1.64 16.00 -6.48
N GLY A 37 0.37 15.69 -6.68
CA GLY A 37 -0.14 15.45 -8.02
C GLY A 37 -1.64 15.23 -8.01
N THR A 38 -2.31 15.77 -9.02
CA THR A 38 -3.75 15.51 -9.20
C THR A 38 -3.97 14.01 -9.34
N ASN A 39 -4.89 13.48 -8.55
CA ASN A 39 -5.24 12.05 -8.50
C ASN A 39 -4.13 11.10 -7.99
N TYR A 40 -3.03 11.61 -7.39
CA TYR A 40 -1.99 10.72 -6.84
C TYR A 40 -2.51 9.86 -5.68
N ASP A 41 -3.27 10.43 -4.74
CA ASP A 41 -3.88 9.65 -3.64
C ASP A 41 -4.87 8.60 -4.15
N ARG A 42 -5.59 8.93 -5.24
CA ARG A 42 -6.46 7.98 -5.90
C ARG A 42 -5.66 6.84 -6.53
N LEU A 43 -4.50 7.11 -7.13
CA LEU A 43 -3.58 6.07 -7.59
C LEU A 43 -3.11 5.19 -6.43
N LYS A 44 -2.66 5.78 -5.32
CA LYS A 44 -2.25 5.04 -4.10
C LYS A 44 -3.36 4.08 -3.64
N TYR A 45 -4.57 4.59 -3.51
CA TYR A 45 -5.73 3.81 -3.10
C TYR A 45 -6.06 2.68 -4.08
N MET A 46 -6.01 2.94 -5.40
CA MET A 46 -6.25 1.92 -6.42
C MET A 46 -5.18 0.82 -6.40
N ILE A 47 -3.91 1.18 -6.19
CA ILE A 47 -2.82 0.20 -6.01
C ILE A 47 -3.11 -0.65 -4.76
N ALA A 48 -3.44 -0.03 -3.62
CA ALA A 48 -3.77 -0.74 -2.38
C ALA A 48 -4.95 -1.70 -2.55
N LYS A 49 -6.05 -1.26 -3.19
CA LYS A 49 -7.20 -2.14 -3.49
C LYS A 49 -6.80 -3.31 -4.39
N THR A 50 -6.00 -3.08 -5.42
CA THR A 50 -5.53 -4.15 -6.31
C THR A 50 -4.72 -5.19 -5.54
N ILE A 51 -3.80 -4.73 -4.68
CA ILE A 51 -2.98 -5.61 -3.84
C ILE A 51 -3.88 -6.40 -2.87
N ALA A 52 -4.77 -5.73 -2.15
CA ALA A 52 -5.66 -6.39 -1.19
C ALA A 52 -6.57 -7.43 -1.85
N ARG A 53 -7.08 -7.16 -3.05
CA ARG A 53 -7.87 -8.12 -3.82
C ARG A 53 -7.08 -9.40 -4.07
N ILE A 54 -5.82 -9.30 -4.49
CA ILE A 54 -4.98 -10.48 -4.78
C ILE A 54 -4.61 -11.19 -3.48
N LEU A 55 -4.19 -10.45 -2.45
CA LEU A 55 -3.86 -11.04 -1.16
C LEU A 55 -5.06 -11.71 -0.49
N SER A 56 -6.29 -11.24 -0.74
CA SER A 56 -7.49 -11.84 -0.15
C SER A 56 -7.77 -13.27 -0.63
N THR A 57 -7.43 -13.60 -1.88
CA THR A 57 -7.68 -14.93 -2.47
C THR A 57 -6.77 -16.01 -1.87
N THR A 58 -5.65 -15.60 -1.29
CA THR A 58 -4.66 -16.50 -0.65
C THR A 58 -5.20 -17.17 0.61
N GLY A 59 -6.26 -16.60 1.20
CA GLY A 59 -6.81 -17.05 2.47
C GLY A 59 -5.89 -16.80 3.66
N CYS A 60 -4.81 -16.04 3.54
CA CYS A 60 -3.82 -15.83 4.60
C CYS A 60 -4.19 -14.69 5.57
N PHE A 61 -5.01 -13.75 5.12
CA PHE A 61 -5.33 -12.54 5.86
C PHE A 61 -6.78 -12.57 6.33
N SER A 62 -7.03 -12.06 7.53
CA SER A 62 -8.37 -11.78 8.03
C SER A 62 -8.83 -10.39 7.62
N GLU A 63 -7.92 -9.41 7.67
CA GLU A 63 -8.19 -8.02 7.33
C GLU A 63 -6.98 -7.39 6.65
N ILE A 64 -7.24 -6.46 5.73
CA ILE A 64 -6.21 -5.64 5.07
C ILE A 64 -6.70 -4.19 5.09
N TYR A 65 -5.82 -3.28 5.45
CA TYR A 65 -6.09 -1.85 5.50
C TYR A 65 -5.15 -1.11 4.56
N TYR A 66 -5.67 -0.09 3.90
CA TYR A 66 -4.88 0.99 3.34
C TYR A 66 -4.80 2.10 4.39
N ALA A 67 -3.63 2.67 4.61
CA ALA A 67 -3.50 3.87 5.39
C ALA A 67 -2.72 4.91 4.61
N ASP A 68 -3.05 6.18 4.81
CA ASP A 68 -2.22 7.27 4.33
C ASP A 68 -1.49 7.80 5.56
N ILE A 69 -0.32 7.23 5.83
CA ILE A 69 0.42 7.51 7.04
C ILE A 69 1.61 8.40 6.70
N ALA A 70 1.56 9.65 7.13
CA ALA A 70 2.81 10.31 7.47
C ALA A 70 3.11 10.00 8.94
N SER A 71 4.27 9.42 9.22
CA SER A 71 4.78 9.25 10.59
C SER A 71 4.78 10.57 11.37
N GLY A 72 4.89 11.71 10.66
CA GLY A 72 4.68 13.05 11.19
C GLY A 72 3.26 13.34 11.67
N GLU A 73 2.20 12.81 11.05
CA GLU A 73 0.81 13.08 11.46
C GLU A 73 0.53 12.53 12.87
N PHE A 74 1.01 11.33 13.16
CA PHE A 74 0.85 10.70 14.47
C PHE A 74 1.60 11.44 15.59
N ILE A 75 2.69 12.12 15.27
CA ILE A 75 3.54 12.83 16.23
C ILE A 75 3.13 14.30 16.37
N THR A 76 2.67 14.94 15.29
CA THR A 76 2.50 16.40 15.20
C THR A 76 1.05 16.85 15.02
N GLY A 77 0.12 15.95 14.71
CA GLY A 77 -1.28 16.27 14.44
C GLY A 77 -1.53 17.08 13.16
N GLN A 78 -0.51 17.26 12.31
CA GLN A 78 -0.64 17.89 10.99
C GLN A 78 -0.90 16.83 9.93
N ILE A 79 -1.81 17.12 9.00
CA ILE A 79 -2.08 16.24 7.86
C ILE A 79 -0.94 16.41 6.83
N TYR A 80 -0.26 15.34 6.49
CA TYR A 80 0.75 15.32 5.46
C TYR A 80 0.48 14.19 4.47
N PHE A 81 0.48 14.52 3.18
CA PHE A 81 0.29 13.53 2.12
C PHE A 81 1.54 12.67 1.95
N GLY A 82 1.47 11.42 2.40
CA GLY A 82 2.56 10.47 2.28
C GLY A 82 2.88 10.14 0.82
N ARG A 83 4.17 9.97 0.52
CA ARG A 83 4.61 9.40 -0.76
C ARG A 83 4.11 7.95 -0.93
N ASP A 84 4.08 7.24 0.19
CA ASP A 84 4.02 5.78 0.23
C ASP A 84 2.56 5.27 0.23
N VAL A 85 2.40 4.01 -0.15
CA VAL A 85 1.18 3.22 -0.14
C VAL A 85 1.33 2.24 1.01
N ASP A 86 0.85 2.64 2.18
CA ASP A 86 0.96 1.85 3.39
C ASP A 86 -0.17 0.81 3.45
N ILE A 87 0.21 -0.47 3.51
CA ILE A 87 -0.73 -1.58 3.56
C ILE A 87 -0.54 -2.35 4.86
N ILE A 88 -1.55 -2.30 5.72
CA ILE A 88 -1.49 -2.92 7.04
C ILE A 88 -2.19 -4.28 6.98
N LEU A 89 -1.48 -5.33 7.36
CA LEU A 89 -1.89 -6.72 7.19
C LEU A 89 -2.22 -7.38 8.53
N PHE A 90 -3.40 -8.00 8.62
CA PHE A 90 -3.79 -8.85 9.75
C PHE A 90 -3.83 -10.33 9.31
N PRO A 91 -2.84 -11.15 9.71
CA PRO A 91 -2.80 -12.57 9.36
C PRO A 91 -3.83 -13.38 10.16
N LYS A 92 -4.38 -14.45 9.56
CA LYS A 92 -5.42 -15.27 10.22
C LYS A 92 -4.92 -16.01 11.47
N ASN A 93 -3.63 -16.32 11.55
CA ASN A 93 -3.04 -16.99 12.71
C ASN A 93 -1.52 -16.71 12.78
N SER A 94 -0.90 -17.11 13.90
CA SER A 94 0.53 -16.90 14.17
C SER A 94 1.45 -17.62 13.18
N ILE A 95 1.12 -18.84 12.76
CA ILE A 95 1.94 -19.60 11.78
C ILE A 95 2.02 -18.85 10.45
N ILE A 96 0.91 -18.28 10.01
CA ILE A 96 0.85 -17.46 8.79
C ILE A 96 1.62 -16.15 8.99
N LYS A 97 1.51 -15.52 10.15
CA LYS A 97 2.25 -14.28 10.49
C LYS A 97 3.75 -14.46 10.26
N ASP A 98 4.34 -15.52 10.81
CA ASP A 98 5.79 -15.72 10.76
C ASP A 98 6.27 -15.99 9.33
N LYS A 99 5.53 -16.79 8.56
CA LYS A 99 5.82 -17.03 7.13
C LYS A 99 5.71 -15.78 6.29
N ILE A 100 4.70 -14.94 6.55
CA ILE A 100 4.48 -13.70 5.81
C ILE A 100 5.66 -12.75 6.03
N LYS A 101 6.14 -12.58 7.27
CA LYS A 101 7.28 -11.71 7.58
C LYS A 101 8.49 -11.98 6.68
N GLU A 102 8.76 -13.25 6.38
CA GLU A 102 9.89 -13.66 5.53
C GLU A 102 9.70 -13.29 4.05
N ILE A 103 8.46 -13.33 3.56
CA ILE A 103 8.15 -13.09 2.13
C ILE A 103 7.73 -11.65 1.83
N LEU A 104 7.37 -10.84 2.84
CA LEU A 104 6.94 -9.45 2.65
C LEU A 104 7.94 -8.62 1.83
N PRO A 105 9.26 -8.63 2.11
CA PRO A 105 10.21 -7.85 1.31
C PRO A 105 10.22 -8.25 -0.17
N ILE A 106 9.95 -9.52 -0.48
CA ILE A 106 9.86 -10.03 -1.86
C ILE A 106 8.61 -9.47 -2.54
N ILE A 107 7.48 -9.46 -1.82
CA ILE A 107 6.19 -8.92 -2.29
C ILE A 107 6.32 -7.41 -2.53
N GLU A 108 6.88 -6.65 -1.58
CA GLU A 108 7.13 -5.21 -1.71
C GLU A 108 7.99 -4.91 -2.94
N LYS A 109 9.13 -5.61 -3.07
CA LYS A 109 10.02 -5.45 -4.22
C LYS A 109 9.31 -5.74 -5.54
N THR A 110 8.47 -6.78 -5.57
CA THR A 110 7.70 -7.17 -6.75
C THR A 110 6.72 -6.07 -7.17
N ILE A 111 5.97 -5.53 -6.21
CA ILE A 111 4.99 -4.45 -6.45
C ILE A 111 5.71 -3.16 -6.86
N ASN A 112 6.76 -2.76 -6.14
CA ASN A 112 7.52 -1.55 -6.45
C ASN A 112 8.11 -1.62 -7.87
N ASN A 113 8.64 -2.77 -8.30
CA ASN A 113 9.07 -2.99 -9.68
C ASN A 113 7.92 -2.84 -10.67
N ALA A 114 6.74 -3.39 -10.38
CA ALA A 114 5.56 -3.27 -11.23
C ALA A 114 5.13 -1.81 -11.44
N VAL A 115 5.16 -0.99 -10.38
CA VAL A 115 4.86 0.44 -10.49
C VAL A 115 5.95 1.18 -11.28
N ALA A 116 7.23 0.96 -10.95
CA ALA A 116 8.34 1.60 -11.68
C ALA A 116 8.31 1.28 -13.18
N ASP A 117 8.05 0.03 -13.53
CA ASP A 117 7.98 -0.41 -14.92
C ASP A 117 6.72 0.09 -15.65
N ALA A 118 5.62 0.34 -14.94
CA ALA A 118 4.43 0.95 -15.53
C ALA A 118 4.66 2.40 -15.95
N ILE A 119 5.43 3.15 -15.15
CA ILE A 119 5.67 4.58 -15.39
C ILE A 119 6.96 4.86 -16.16
N LYS A 120 7.75 3.82 -16.45
CA LYS A 120 8.98 3.90 -17.22
C LYS A 120 8.73 4.48 -18.63
N GLY A 121 9.55 5.44 -19.02
CA GLY A 121 9.49 6.06 -20.35
C GLY A 121 8.50 7.22 -20.47
N PHE A 122 7.78 7.55 -19.40
CA PHE A 122 6.94 8.75 -19.33
C PHE A 122 7.74 9.90 -18.71
N GLN A 123 8.24 10.83 -19.54
CA GLN A 123 9.12 11.93 -19.10
C GLN A 123 8.59 12.70 -17.89
N GLN A 124 7.29 12.96 -17.84
CA GLN A 124 6.64 13.67 -16.74
C GLN A 124 6.66 12.93 -15.39
N TYR A 125 7.04 11.64 -15.36
CA TYR A 125 7.11 10.81 -14.16
C TYR A 125 8.52 10.29 -13.85
N GLU A 126 9.57 10.75 -14.54
CA GLU A 126 10.96 10.30 -14.34
C GLU A 126 11.44 10.43 -12.89
N ALA A 127 11.07 11.54 -12.23
CA ALA A 127 11.42 11.77 -10.84
C ALA A 127 10.75 10.75 -9.90
N LEU A 128 9.49 10.39 -10.18
CA LEU A 128 8.78 9.35 -9.43
C LEU A 128 9.38 7.97 -9.70
N GLU A 129 9.72 7.65 -10.96
CA GLU A 129 10.35 6.36 -11.31
C GLU A 129 11.64 6.15 -10.51
N ARG A 130 12.52 7.16 -10.50
CA ARG A 130 13.76 7.11 -9.73
C ARG A 130 13.50 6.87 -8.26
N ILE A 131 12.54 7.57 -7.66
CA ILE A 131 12.20 7.39 -6.24
C ILE A 131 11.68 5.99 -5.95
N ILE A 132 10.78 5.46 -6.79
CA ILE A 132 10.27 4.09 -6.61
C ILE A 132 11.44 3.08 -6.65
N ARG A 133 12.37 3.25 -7.59
CA ARG A 133 13.52 2.34 -7.73
C ARG A 133 14.52 2.45 -6.58
N THR A 134 14.71 3.64 -5.99
CA THR A 134 15.68 3.86 -4.92
C THR A 134 15.11 3.59 -3.53
N ASN A 135 13.87 4.01 -3.27
CA ASN A 135 13.29 4.00 -1.93
C ASN A 135 12.10 3.06 -1.78
N GLY A 136 11.48 2.65 -2.90
CA GLY A 136 10.13 2.08 -2.86
C GLY A 136 9.06 3.14 -2.60
N ILE A 137 7.81 2.77 -2.90
CA ILE A 137 6.61 3.54 -2.57
C ILE A 137 5.51 2.67 -1.95
N VAL A 138 5.66 1.35 -1.91
CA VAL A 138 4.70 0.45 -1.24
C VAL A 138 5.42 -0.18 -0.06
N GLU A 139 4.79 -0.08 1.11
CA GLU A 139 5.29 -0.59 2.39
C GLU A 139 4.20 -1.45 3.05
N PHE A 140 4.56 -2.64 3.52
CA PHE A 140 3.66 -3.47 4.29
C PHE A 140 3.97 -3.38 5.79
N HIS A 141 2.90 -3.21 6.56
CA HIS A 141 2.95 -3.13 8.00
C HIS A 141 2.38 -4.40 8.64
N LEU A 142 3.22 -5.06 9.43
CA LEU A 142 2.89 -6.31 10.11
C LEU A 142 3.53 -6.35 11.50
N ASP A 143 2.70 -6.52 12.54
CA ASP A 143 3.15 -6.64 13.94
C ASP A 143 3.95 -5.43 14.45
N ASP A 144 3.68 -4.25 13.88
CA ASP A 144 4.35 -3.00 14.18
C ASP A 144 3.45 -1.99 14.91
N THR A 145 3.92 -0.74 15.03
CA THR A 145 3.19 0.33 15.71
C THR A 145 1.83 0.63 15.06
N TYR A 146 1.69 0.55 13.73
CA TYR A 146 0.44 0.83 13.04
C TYR A 146 -0.59 -0.29 13.23
N THR A 147 -0.15 -1.55 13.17
CA THR A 147 -1.04 -2.68 13.50
C THR A 147 -1.57 -2.59 14.92
N ARG A 148 -0.71 -2.24 15.89
CA ARG A 148 -1.11 -2.04 17.30
C ARG A 148 -2.08 -0.88 17.48
N ALA A 149 -1.88 0.22 16.77
CA ALA A 149 -2.78 1.38 16.81
C ALA A 149 -4.19 1.02 16.31
N ILE A 150 -4.29 0.30 15.18
CA ILE A 150 -5.57 -0.22 14.67
C ILE A 150 -6.25 -1.12 15.72
N LEU A 151 -5.53 -2.08 16.30
CA LEU A 151 -6.10 -2.99 17.29
C LEU A 151 -6.63 -2.25 18.53
N ALA A 152 -5.87 -1.28 19.03
CA ALA A 152 -6.29 -0.46 20.18
C ALA A 152 -7.56 0.35 19.86
N LYS A 153 -7.63 0.98 18.69
CA LYS A 153 -8.80 1.77 18.26
C LYS A 153 -10.02 0.90 17.98
N LYS A 154 -9.85 -0.31 17.42
CA LYS A 154 -10.94 -1.30 17.27
C LYS A 154 -11.52 -1.70 18.62
N LYS A 155 -10.68 -1.96 19.62
CA LYS A 155 -11.12 -2.28 21.00
C LYS A 155 -11.96 -1.14 21.60
N ASN A 156 -11.63 0.10 21.25
CA ASN A 156 -12.31 1.30 21.75
C ASN A 156 -13.45 1.80 20.83
N ARG A 157 -13.76 1.10 19.72
CA ARG A 157 -14.76 1.50 18.71
C ARG A 157 -14.54 2.90 18.09
N THR A 158 -13.29 3.30 17.92
CA THR A 158 -12.90 4.65 17.45
C THR A 158 -12.02 4.61 16.21
N LEU A 159 -12.32 3.68 15.29
CA LEU A 159 -11.52 3.48 14.07
C LEU A 159 -11.58 4.69 13.11
N SER A 160 -12.59 5.54 13.22
CA SER A 160 -12.70 6.80 12.44
C SER A 160 -11.54 7.77 12.68
N ASP A 161 -10.82 7.63 13.80
CA ASP A 161 -9.78 8.57 14.22
C ASP A 161 -8.41 8.25 13.62
N ILE A 162 -8.30 7.16 12.87
CA ILE A 162 -7.08 6.80 12.15
C ILE A 162 -7.30 7.03 10.66
N ASN A 163 -6.31 7.60 9.99
CA ASN A 163 -6.30 7.76 8.54
C ASN A 163 -6.06 6.39 7.84
N ALA A 164 -6.90 5.41 8.17
CA ALA A 164 -6.83 4.04 7.70
C ALA A 164 -8.22 3.53 7.32
N ILE A 165 -8.29 2.91 6.15
CA ILE A 165 -9.51 2.41 5.54
C ILE A 165 -9.37 0.89 5.42
N ARG A 166 -10.34 0.15 5.95
CA ARG A 166 -10.41 -1.30 5.71
C ARG A 166 -10.73 -1.51 4.23
N ILE A 167 -9.86 -2.24 3.53
CA ILE A 167 -10.04 -2.57 2.10
C ILE A 167 -10.28 -4.07 1.87
N TYR A 168 -10.14 -4.90 2.92
CA TYR A 168 -10.59 -6.28 2.93
C TYR A 168 -10.97 -6.73 4.37
N PRO A 169 -12.08 -7.46 4.56
CA PRO A 169 -13.19 -7.60 3.61
C PRO A 169 -13.75 -6.23 3.21
N ASP A 170 -14.15 -6.07 1.95
CA ASP A 170 -14.63 -4.80 1.41
C ASP A 170 -16.04 -4.53 1.96
N GLU A 171 -16.14 -3.66 2.96
CA GLU A 171 -17.43 -3.29 3.59
C GLU A 171 -18.28 -2.36 2.71
N HIS A 172 -17.77 -1.95 1.54
CA HIS A 172 -18.41 -0.98 0.63
C HIS A 172 -18.67 -1.54 -0.78
N SER A 173 -18.92 -2.85 -0.89
CA SER A 173 -19.29 -3.51 -2.17
C SER A 173 -20.74 -3.24 -2.58
#